data_AF-A0A1H0DRP8-F1
#
_entry.id   AF-A0A1H0DRP8-F1
#
_cell.length_a   1.000
_cell.length_b   1.000
_cell.length_c   1.000
_cell.angle_alpha   90.00
_cell.angle_beta   90.00
_cell.angle_gamma   90.00
#
_symmetry.space_group_name_H-M   'P 1'
#
loop_
_entity.id
_entity.type
_entity.pdbx_description
1 polymer ?
#
loop_
_entity_poly.entity_id
_entity_poly.type
_entity_poly.pdbx_seq_one_letter_code
_entity_poly.pdbx_strand_id
1 'polypeptide(L)'
;MTVGQGQFTYDLEPNWGTLPPGVTWNMVSGVAENSRGEIYVFQRSETPVLVFDPDGRYLRGWGAGIFTTPHSLNIGPDDCVYLSDDRDHTVRKFTPDGELLMVLGEVNQASDSGYHETRSPVVTRAAGPFNRPQGTALGPNGDIYVADGCGNARVHRFSREGDLLTSWGQPGAQPGEFAVPHAVRVLETLQGLGVAMTSGTMFFKAGLTAMWDLLVDMKERGMSPLYEYQEQTRSHPLGSFGGFDLAGFPEVAELEKKYLDAERLQKYENSIGLYDPRIGNSTSP
;
A
#
# COMPACT_ATOMS: atom_id res chain seq x y z
N MET A 1 10.14 4.03 25.09
CA MET A 1 8.66 3.92 25.09
C MET A 1 8.34 2.60 24.41
N THR A 2 7.62 1.71 25.10
CA THR A 2 7.22 0.41 24.54
C THR A 2 5.83 0.55 23.93
N VAL A 3 5.67 0.10 22.69
CA VAL A 3 4.40 0.06 21.95
C VAL A 3 4.08 -1.38 21.53
N GLY A 4 2.82 -1.66 21.21
CA GLY A 4 2.38 -3.01 20.83
C GLY A 4 1.75 -3.82 21.98
N GLN A 5 1.33 -5.05 21.68
CA GLN A 5 0.59 -5.92 22.60
C GLN A 5 0.92 -7.41 22.36
N GLY A 6 0.67 -8.25 23.37
CA GLY A 6 0.87 -9.70 23.28
C GLY A 6 2.33 -10.07 23.03
N GLN A 7 2.60 -10.85 21.97
CA GLN A 7 3.95 -11.27 21.58
C GLN A 7 4.69 -10.23 20.72
N PHE A 8 4.01 -9.16 20.29
CA PHE A 8 4.57 -8.15 19.39
C PHE A 8 4.62 -6.80 20.09
N THR A 9 5.62 -6.66 20.97
CA THR A 9 5.96 -5.42 21.64
C THR A 9 7.26 -4.87 21.08
N TYR A 10 7.32 -3.56 20.88
CA TYR A 10 8.44 -2.86 20.26
C TYR A 10 8.89 -1.72 21.16
N ASP A 11 10.19 -1.53 21.29
CA ASP A 11 10.76 -0.37 21.98
C ASP A 11 11.19 0.68 20.95
N LEU A 12 10.82 1.93 21.22
CA LEU A 12 11.34 3.07 20.47
C LEU A 12 12.85 3.22 20.73
N GLU A 13 13.65 3.11 19.66
CA GLU A 13 15.06 3.53 19.65
C GLU A 13 15.17 4.94 19.03
N PRO A 14 15.30 6.01 19.85
CA PRO A 14 15.22 7.38 19.35
C PRO A 14 16.43 7.83 18.53
N ASN A 15 17.56 7.13 18.58
CA ASN A 15 18.80 7.51 17.89
C ASN A 15 19.17 6.58 16.74
N TRP A 16 18.25 5.70 16.33
CA TRP A 16 18.48 4.81 15.20
C TRP A 16 18.57 5.60 13.88
N GLY A 17 19.54 5.26 13.02
CA GLY A 17 19.72 5.87 11.71
C GLY A 17 20.55 7.16 11.75
N THR A 18 21.85 7.03 12.05
CA THR A 18 22.78 8.17 12.05
C THR A 18 23.15 8.54 10.62
N LEU A 19 22.76 9.75 10.21
CA LEU A 19 23.03 10.25 8.86
C LEU A 19 24.48 10.71 8.68
N PRO A 20 25.07 10.54 7.48
CA PRO A 20 26.38 11.10 7.16
C PRO A 20 26.30 12.64 7.04
N PRO A 21 27.43 13.36 7.17
CA PRO A 21 27.46 14.82 7.03
C PRO A 21 26.84 15.30 5.71
N GLY A 22 25.97 16.31 5.79
CA GLY A 22 25.32 16.91 4.63
C GLY A 22 24.06 16.19 4.14
N VAL A 23 23.71 15.03 4.73
CA VAL A 23 22.44 14.35 4.48
C VAL A 23 21.47 14.65 5.62
N THR A 24 20.23 14.96 5.27
CA THR A 24 19.14 15.21 6.23
C THR A 24 17.96 14.29 5.93
N TRP A 25 17.24 13.90 6.97
CA TRP A 25 15.95 13.26 6.80
C TRP A 25 14.97 14.21 6.10
N ASN A 26 14.21 13.67 5.16
CA ASN A 26 13.03 14.31 4.59
C ASN A 26 11.84 13.34 4.71
N MET A 27 10.79 13.52 3.91
CA MET A 27 9.62 12.65 3.89
C MET A 27 10.05 11.22 3.52
N VAL A 28 10.21 10.37 4.53
CA VAL A 28 10.41 8.93 4.37
C VAL A 28 9.12 8.31 3.86
N SER A 29 9.21 7.59 2.76
CA SER A 29 8.07 7.04 2.03
C SER A 29 8.07 5.50 2.03
N GLY A 30 9.21 4.87 2.31
CA GLY A 30 9.30 3.42 2.47
C GLY A 30 10.52 2.98 3.27
N VAL A 31 10.38 1.85 3.97
CA VAL A 31 11.46 1.16 4.68
C VAL A 31 11.33 -0.33 4.40
N ALA A 32 12.45 -1.02 4.13
CA ALA A 32 12.50 -2.47 4.07
C ALA A 32 13.88 -3.01 4.45
N GLU A 33 13.90 -4.27 4.82
CA GLU A 33 15.10 -5.03 5.15
C GLU A 33 15.41 -6.02 4.02
N ASN A 34 16.68 -6.20 3.68
CA ASN A 34 17.10 -7.25 2.74
C ASN A 34 17.55 -8.52 3.47
N SER A 35 17.91 -9.56 2.72
CA SER A 35 18.32 -10.86 3.28
C SER A 35 19.59 -10.81 4.15
N ARG A 36 20.35 -9.71 4.11
CA ARG A 36 21.57 -9.47 4.90
C ARG A 36 21.31 -8.65 6.17
N GLY A 37 20.08 -8.25 6.44
CA GLY A 37 19.73 -7.36 7.55
C GLY A 37 20.03 -5.88 7.28
N GLU A 38 20.35 -5.49 6.05
CA GLU A 38 20.54 -4.08 5.72
C GLU A 38 19.17 -3.40 5.61
N ILE A 39 19.01 -2.25 6.26
CA ILE A 39 17.77 -1.49 6.30
C ILE A 39 17.84 -0.37 5.26
N TYR A 40 16.97 -0.47 4.25
CA TYR A 40 16.82 0.52 3.20
C TYR A 40 15.72 1.49 3.60
N VAL A 41 16.01 2.79 3.50
CA VAL A 41 15.06 3.88 3.71
C VAL A 41 14.96 4.66 2.42
N PHE A 42 13.73 4.80 1.92
CA PHE A 42 13.40 5.60 0.75
C PHE A 42 12.74 6.90 1.19
N GLN A 43 13.21 8.02 0.67
CA GLN A 43 12.76 9.35 1.08
C GLN A 43 12.76 10.33 -0.08
N ARG A 44 11.99 11.41 0.06
CA ARG A 44 11.93 12.52 -0.90
C ARG A 44 13.03 13.54 -0.62
N SER A 45 14.27 13.22 -1.00
CA SER A 45 15.43 14.10 -0.81
C SER A 45 16.42 14.00 -1.97
N GLU A 46 17.50 14.79 -1.93
CA GLU A 46 18.63 14.69 -2.88
C GLU A 46 19.34 13.33 -2.82
N THR A 47 19.20 12.58 -1.72
CA THR A 47 19.68 11.20 -1.58
C THR A 47 18.49 10.29 -1.25
N PRO A 48 17.72 9.87 -2.28
CA PRO A 48 16.46 9.17 -2.07
C PRO A 48 16.59 7.87 -1.31
N VAL A 49 17.62 7.07 -1.58
CA VAL A 49 17.83 5.79 -0.91
C VAL A 49 18.99 5.91 0.07
N LEU A 50 18.75 5.54 1.31
CA LEU A 50 19.76 5.39 2.35
C LEU A 50 19.75 3.94 2.85
N VAL A 51 20.91 3.37 3.12
CA VAL A 51 21.06 2.00 3.58
C VAL A 51 21.85 2.00 4.88
N PHE A 52 21.34 1.28 5.88
CA PHE A 52 21.91 1.17 7.22
C PHE A 52 22.14 -0.29 7.62
N ASP A 53 23.01 -0.53 8.59
CA ASP A 53 23.03 -1.79 9.33
C ASP A 53 21.85 -1.85 10.33
N PRO A 54 21.57 -3.01 10.96
CA PRO A 54 20.51 -3.13 11.96
C PRO A 54 20.65 -2.18 13.15
N ASP A 55 21.87 -1.75 13.48
CA ASP A 55 22.16 -0.82 14.58
C ASP A 55 21.95 0.65 14.16
N GLY A 56 21.60 0.91 12.89
CA GLY A 56 21.35 2.25 12.37
C GLY A 56 22.61 3.00 11.96
N ARG A 57 23.75 2.31 11.75
CA ARG A 57 24.95 2.92 11.15
C ARG A 57 24.77 3.03 9.65
N TYR A 58 25.00 4.22 9.11
CA TYR A 58 24.94 4.44 7.67
C TYR A 58 25.99 3.62 6.92
N LEU A 59 25.55 2.89 5.91
CA LEU A 59 26.39 2.07 5.03
C LEU A 59 26.63 2.78 3.69
N ARG A 60 25.56 3.20 3.02
CA ARG A 60 25.60 3.83 1.69
C ARG A 60 24.29 4.55 1.35
N GLY A 61 24.32 5.34 0.29
CA GLY A 61 23.17 6.06 -0.22
C GLY A 61 23.29 6.31 -1.71
N TRP A 62 22.16 6.31 -2.42
CA TRP A 62 22.08 6.39 -3.87
C TRP A 62 20.72 6.91 -4.34
N GLY A 63 20.56 7.05 -5.66
CA GLY A 63 19.30 7.49 -6.28
C GLY A 63 19.20 8.99 -6.59
N ALA A 64 20.26 9.76 -6.33
CA ALA A 64 20.29 11.19 -6.61
C ALA A 64 20.00 11.48 -8.09
N GLY A 65 19.04 12.38 -8.36
CA GLY A 65 18.62 12.74 -9.72
C GLY A 65 17.84 11.67 -10.49
N ILE A 66 17.54 10.51 -9.89
CA ILE A 66 16.79 9.43 -10.54
C ILE A 66 15.27 9.59 -10.33
N PHE A 67 14.87 10.14 -9.19
CA PHE A 67 13.47 10.20 -8.76
C PHE A 67 12.96 11.64 -8.71
N THR A 68 11.73 11.84 -9.17
CA THR A 68 10.95 13.07 -9.05
C THR A 68 10.16 13.09 -7.75
N THR A 69 9.48 11.99 -7.39
CA THR A 69 8.76 11.87 -6.12
C THR A 69 8.78 10.42 -5.65
N PRO A 70 9.81 10.05 -4.86
CA PRO A 70 9.88 8.79 -4.14
C PRO A 70 8.58 8.45 -3.42
N HIS A 71 8.06 7.25 -3.69
CA HIS A 71 6.82 6.76 -3.09
C HIS A 71 7.02 5.43 -2.35
N SER A 72 6.96 4.28 -3.01
CA SER A 72 7.09 2.99 -2.32
C SER A 72 8.47 2.36 -2.49
N LEU A 73 8.87 1.57 -1.50
CA LEU A 73 10.04 0.70 -1.54
C LEU A 73 9.60 -0.73 -1.19
N ASN A 74 10.06 -1.70 -1.97
CA ASN A 74 9.94 -3.12 -1.71
C ASN A 74 11.26 -3.82 -2.09
N ILE A 75 11.66 -4.86 -1.35
CA ILE A 75 12.86 -5.65 -1.64
C ILE A 75 12.42 -7.08 -1.94
N GLY A 76 12.86 -7.60 -3.08
CA GLY A 76 12.57 -8.97 -3.48
C GLY A 76 13.44 -10.01 -2.79
N PRO A 77 13.11 -11.30 -2.94
CA PRO A 77 13.91 -12.40 -2.39
C PRO A 77 15.31 -12.51 -3.02
N ASP A 78 15.55 -11.84 -4.15
CA ASP A 78 16.83 -11.68 -4.82
C ASP A 78 17.60 -10.42 -4.36
N ASP A 79 17.18 -9.81 -3.25
CA ASP A 79 17.61 -8.50 -2.73
C ASP A 79 17.46 -7.33 -3.71
N CYS A 80 16.84 -7.53 -4.88
CA CYS A 80 16.59 -6.42 -5.80
C CYS A 80 15.57 -5.46 -5.22
N VAL A 81 15.80 -4.17 -5.44
CA VAL A 81 15.02 -3.08 -4.84
C VAL A 81 14.03 -2.54 -5.87
N TYR A 82 12.75 -2.54 -5.53
CA TYR A 82 11.66 -2.05 -6.36
C TYR A 82 11.15 -0.73 -5.79
N LEU A 83 11.32 0.34 -6.56
CA LEU A 83 11.03 1.71 -6.14
C LEU A 83 9.99 2.32 -7.08
N SER A 84 8.91 2.86 -6.54
CA SER A 84 7.94 3.62 -7.32
C SER A 84 8.15 5.12 -7.22
N ASP A 85 7.94 5.79 -8.34
CA ASP A 85 7.93 7.23 -8.44
C ASP A 85 6.54 7.70 -8.85
N ASP A 86 5.91 8.45 -7.96
CA ASP A 86 4.55 8.94 -8.14
C ASP A 86 4.45 9.89 -9.33
N ARG A 87 5.47 10.72 -9.58
CA ARG A 87 5.37 11.87 -10.49
C ARG A 87 5.93 11.62 -11.86
N ASP A 88 6.92 10.75 -12.00
CA ASP A 88 7.36 10.32 -13.33
C ASP A 88 6.59 9.11 -13.87
N HIS A 89 5.69 8.55 -13.06
CA HIS A 89 4.78 7.46 -13.40
C HIS A 89 5.45 6.11 -13.66
N THR A 90 6.54 5.81 -12.96
CA THR A 90 7.26 4.55 -13.15
C THR A 90 7.44 3.74 -11.87
N VAL A 91 7.71 2.45 -12.06
CA VAL A 91 8.28 1.57 -11.06
C VAL A 91 9.61 1.08 -11.60
N ARG A 92 10.67 1.10 -10.79
CA ARG A 92 12.02 0.73 -11.20
C ARG A 92 12.57 -0.38 -10.32
N LYS A 93 13.27 -1.35 -10.93
CA LYS A 93 14.02 -2.41 -10.25
C LYS A 93 15.51 -2.07 -10.27
N PHE A 94 16.18 -2.20 -9.13
CA PHE A 94 17.61 -1.98 -8.97
C PHE A 94 18.29 -3.19 -8.34
N THR A 95 19.60 -3.31 -8.55
CA THR A 95 20.46 -4.14 -7.70
C THR A 95 20.53 -3.55 -6.27
N PRO A 96 20.98 -4.32 -5.26
CA PRO A 96 21.22 -3.81 -3.91
C PRO A 96 22.20 -2.61 -3.84
N ASP A 97 23.05 -2.46 -4.87
CA ASP A 97 24.06 -1.41 -4.98
C ASP A 97 23.59 -0.21 -5.82
N GLY A 98 22.34 -0.22 -6.29
CA GLY A 98 21.71 0.92 -6.96
C GLY A 98 21.89 0.96 -8.48
N GLU A 99 22.33 -0.14 -9.11
CA GLU A 99 22.34 -0.26 -10.57
C GLU A 99 20.91 -0.51 -11.08
N LEU A 100 20.45 0.29 -12.04
CA LEU A 100 19.11 0.16 -12.63
C LEU A 100 19.03 -1.09 -13.53
N LEU A 101 18.12 -2.00 -13.20
CA LEU A 101 17.88 -3.24 -13.95
C LEU A 101 16.68 -3.15 -14.88
N MET A 102 15.64 -2.43 -14.47
CA MET A 102 14.36 -2.39 -15.21
C MET A 102 13.56 -1.15 -14.87
N VAL A 103 12.82 -0.64 -15.86
CA VAL A 103 11.80 0.41 -15.70
C VAL A 103 10.48 -0.14 -16.22
N LEU A 104 9.44 -0.10 -15.38
CA LEU A 104 8.06 -0.35 -15.74
C LEU A 104 7.35 0.98 -15.92
N GLY A 105 6.62 1.12 -17.04
CA GLY A 105 6.03 2.39 -17.45
C GLY A 105 7.00 3.26 -18.27
N GLU A 106 6.52 4.42 -18.67
CA GLU A 106 7.26 5.39 -19.48
C GLU A 106 7.51 6.67 -18.67
N VAL A 107 8.77 7.09 -18.58
CA VAL A 107 9.19 8.22 -17.73
C VAL A 107 8.48 9.50 -18.17
N ASN A 108 7.82 10.17 -17.22
CA ASN A 108 7.02 11.39 -17.41
C ASN A 108 5.80 11.22 -18.33
N GLN A 109 5.35 9.99 -18.57
CA GLN A 109 4.20 9.71 -19.43
C GLN A 109 3.10 9.00 -18.63
N ALA A 110 2.15 9.79 -18.14
CA ALA A 110 0.93 9.26 -17.53
C ALA A 110 0.04 8.59 -18.57
N SER A 111 -0.64 7.51 -18.15
CA SER A 111 -1.76 6.93 -18.88
C SER A 111 -3.02 7.81 -18.75
N ASP A 112 -3.87 7.84 -19.80
CA ASP A 112 -5.09 8.65 -19.82
C ASP A 112 -6.24 8.01 -19.03
N SER A 113 -6.17 8.15 -17.72
CA SER A 113 -7.26 7.80 -16.80
C SER A 113 -8.33 8.91 -16.68
N GLY A 114 -8.14 10.02 -17.42
CA GLY A 114 -8.86 11.28 -17.27
C GLY A 114 -8.52 12.08 -16.00
N TYR A 115 -7.56 11.61 -15.20
CA TYR A 115 -7.06 12.33 -14.03
C TYR A 115 -6.20 13.54 -14.45
N HIS A 116 -6.54 14.70 -13.90
CA HIS A 116 -5.75 15.92 -13.99
C HIS A 116 -5.74 16.64 -12.64
N GLU A 117 -4.61 16.65 -11.95
CA GLU A 117 -4.47 17.17 -10.60
C GLU A 117 -5.10 18.56 -10.37
N THR A 118 -4.95 19.49 -11.32
CA THR A 118 -5.43 20.87 -11.19
C THR A 118 -6.79 21.12 -11.84
N ARG A 119 -7.24 20.24 -12.75
CA ARG A 119 -8.44 20.48 -13.59
C ARG A 119 -9.58 19.51 -13.30
N SER A 120 -9.26 18.26 -12.94
CA SER A 120 -10.20 17.19 -12.62
C SER A 120 -9.45 16.11 -11.83
N PRO A 121 -9.37 16.22 -10.48
CA PRO A 121 -8.70 15.21 -9.66
C PRO A 121 -9.54 13.92 -9.53
N VAL A 122 -10.41 13.64 -10.51
CA VAL A 122 -11.30 12.50 -10.56
C VAL A 122 -10.81 11.57 -11.66
N VAL A 123 -10.56 10.32 -11.30
CA VAL A 123 -10.28 9.25 -12.27
C VAL A 123 -11.58 8.89 -12.96
N THR A 124 -11.65 9.02 -14.28
CA THR A 124 -12.90 8.83 -15.05
C THR A 124 -12.93 7.53 -15.84
N ARG A 125 -11.76 6.91 -16.05
CA ARG A 125 -11.62 5.63 -16.75
C ARG A 125 -10.37 4.89 -16.28
N ALA A 126 -10.39 3.58 -16.44
CA ALA A 126 -9.21 2.74 -16.30
C ALA A 126 -8.22 3.00 -17.45
N ALA A 127 -6.93 3.09 -17.13
CA ALA A 127 -5.86 3.19 -18.11
C ALA A 127 -4.63 2.38 -17.68
N GLY A 128 -3.59 2.33 -18.51
CA GLY A 128 -2.32 1.68 -18.14
C GLY A 128 -1.17 2.01 -19.09
N PRO A 129 0.08 1.67 -18.73
CA PRO A 129 0.41 0.95 -17.51
C PRO A 129 0.29 1.78 -16.24
N PHE A 130 0.68 3.06 -16.19
CA PHE A 130 0.62 3.82 -14.93
C PHE A 130 0.10 5.25 -15.07
N ASN A 131 -0.57 5.72 -14.04
CA ASN A 131 -0.78 7.14 -13.75
C ASN A 131 -0.70 7.31 -12.23
N ARG A 132 0.54 7.60 -11.80
CA ARG A 132 0.95 7.73 -10.39
C ARG A 132 0.92 6.39 -9.62
N PRO A 133 1.84 5.47 -9.94
CA PRO A 133 1.93 4.19 -9.27
C PRO A 133 2.37 4.38 -7.82
N GLN A 134 1.80 3.59 -6.93
CA GLN A 134 2.00 3.65 -5.49
C GLN A 134 2.75 2.40 -5.03
N GLY A 135 2.13 1.50 -4.28
CA GLY A 135 2.80 0.31 -3.74
C GLY A 135 3.09 -0.79 -4.76
N THR A 136 4.15 -1.55 -4.50
CA THR A 136 4.53 -2.75 -5.25
C THR A 136 4.56 -3.99 -4.34
N ALA A 137 4.33 -5.16 -4.93
CA ALA A 137 4.51 -6.46 -4.28
C ALA A 137 4.97 -7.51 -5.29
N LEU A 138 5.67 -8.53 -4.81
CA LEU A 138 6.14 -9.63 -5.65
C LEU A 138 5.33 -10.90 -5.37
N GLY A 139 4.99 -11.62 -6.43
CA GLY A 139 4.47 -12.97 -6.34
C GLY A 139 5.58 -13.99 -6.14
N PRO A 140 5.24 -15.22 -5.71
CA PRO A 140 6.22 -16.30 -5.50
C PRO A 140 6.93 -16.74 -6.78
N ASN A 141 6.33 -16.48 -7.95
CA ASN A 141 6.94 -16.72 -9.26
C ASN A 141 7.80 -15.53 -9.75
N GLY A 142 7.94 -14.47 -8.95
CA GLY A 142 8.65 -13.24 -9.30
C GLY A 142 7.82 -12.21 -10.07
N ASP A 143 6.54 -12.46 -10.30
CA ASP A 143 5.66 -11.46 -10.93
C ASP A 143 5.52 -10.22 -10.07
N ILE A 144 5.40 -9.07 -10.71
CA ILE A 144 5.39 -7.77 -10.06
C ILE A 144 3.98 -7.21 -10.10
N TYR A 145 3.41 -6.99 -8.92
CA TYR A 145 2.11 -6.39 -8.73
C TYR A 145 2.27 -4.93 -8.33
N VAL A 146 1.54 -4.03 -8.99
CA VAL A 146 1.63 -2.59 -8.76
C VAL A 146 0.24 -2.02 -8.55
N ALA A 147 0.06 -1.32 -7.43
CA ALA A 147 -1.13 -0.52 -7.16
C ALA A 147 -0.98 0.86 -7.81
N ASP A 148 -1.88 1.21 -8.73
CA ASP A 148 -1.87 2.47 -9.47
C ASP A 148 -3.15 3.24 -9.16
N GLY A 149 -3.07 4.07 -8.11
CA GLY A 149 -4.28 4.65 -7.49
C GLY A 149 -4.32 6.15 -7.35
N CYS A 150 -3.19 6.86 -7.27
CA CYS A 150 -3.21 8.31 -7.05
C CYS A 150 -3.63 9.10 -8.29
N GLY A 151 -3.53 8.49 -9.47
CA GLY A 151 -4.04 9.03 -10.72
C GLY A 151 -4.76 7.98 -11.56
N ASN A 152 -5.07 6.81 -11.01
CA ASN A 152 -5.76 5.73 -11.70
C ASN A 152 -6.60 4.92 -10.71
N ALA A 153 -7.25 3.86 -11.17
CA ALA A 153 -8.05 2.97 -10.34
C ALA A 153 -7.73 1.51 -10.67
N ARG A 154 -6.44 1.19 -10.72
CA ARG A 154 -5.96 -0.08 -11.30
C ARG A 154 -4.95 -0.78 -10.43
N VAL A 155 -4.91 -2.10 -10.62
CA VAL A 155 -3.74 -2.91 -10.29
C VAL A 155 -3.25 -3.59 -11.53
N HIS A 156 -1.93 -3.57 -11.68
CA HIS A 156 -1.20 -4.15 -12.80
C HIS A 156 -0.39 -5.32 -12.29
N ARG A 157 -0.34 -6.40 -13.08
CA ARG A 157 0.56 -7.53 -12.87
C ARG A 157 1.48 -7.61 -14.07
N PHE A 158 2.77 -7.53 -13.80
CA PHE A 158 3.85 -7.73 -14.77
C PHE A 158 4.52 -9.08 -14.53
N SER A 159 5.11 -9.65 -15.57
CA SER A 159 6.05 -10.76 -15.43
C SER A 159 7.28 -10.29 -14.66
N ARG A 160 8.07 -11.23 -14.16
CA ARG A 160 9.39 -10.92 -13.58
C ARG A 160 10.31 -10.20 -14.56
N GLU A 161 10.13 -10.44 -15.86
CA GLU A 161 10.88 -9.85 -16.96
C GLU A 161 10.34 -8.46 -17.38
N GLY A 162 9.21 -8.02 -16.81
CA GLY A 162 8.66 -6.68 -16.99
C GLY A 162 7.56 -6.55 -18.04
N ASP A 163 7.08 -7.65 -18.59
CA ASP A 163 5.95 -7.65 -19.53
C ASP A 163 4.63 -7.46 -18.79
N LEU A 164 3.77 -6.55 -19.25
CA LEU A 164 2.44 -6.39 -18.67
C LEU A 164 1.58 -7.62 -19.00
N LEU A 165 1.27 -8.43 -17.99
CA LEU A 165 0.48 -9.66 -18.15
C LEU A 165 -1.02 -9.40 -18.10
N THR A 166 -1.46 -8.65 -17.09
CA THR A 166 -2.87 -8.33 -16.91
C THR A 166 -3.06 -7.12 -16.00
N SER A 167 -4.26 -6.57 -15.99
CA SER A 167 -4.62 -5.45 -15.16
C SER A 167 -6.12 -5.46 -14.86
N TRP A 168 -6.51 -5.16 -13.64
CA TRP A 168 -7.90 -5.13 -13.18
C TRP A 168 -8.18 -3.89 -12.32
N GLY A 169 -9.46 -3.60 -12.09
CA GLY A 169 -9.89 -2.34 -11.49
C GLY A 169 -10.46 -1.37 -12.52
N GLN A 170 -11.38 -0.53 -12.07
CA GLN A 170 -11.86 0.65 -12.78
C GLN A 170 -12.42 1.63 -11.76
N PRO A 171 -12.56 2.93 -12.07
CA PRO A 171 -13.13 3.89 -11.14
C PRO A 171 -14.56 3.53 -10.75
N GLY A 172 -14.84 3.45 -9.45
CA GLY A 172 -16.19 3.20 -8.95
C GLY A 172 -16.24 2.54 -7.57
N ALA A 173 -17.38 1.96 -7.24
CA ALA A 173 -17.70 1.39 -5.92
C ALA A 173 -18.30 -0.02 -5.97
N GLN A 174 -18.51 -0.58 -7.17
CA GLN A 174 -19.02 -1.93 -7.36
C GLN A 174 -17.91 -2.99 -7.18
N PRO A 175 -18.27 -4.28 -7.06
CA PRO A 175 -17.27 -5.34 -7.00
C PRO A 175 -16.30 -5.30 -8.18
N GLY A 176 -15.00 -5.27 -7.86
CA GLY A 176 -13.93 -5.17 -8.86
C GLY A 176 -13.58 -3.73 -9.29
N GLU A 177 -14.26 -2.71 -8.76
CA GLU A 177 -13.94 -1.30 -8.95
C GLU A 177 -13.09 -0.76 -7.80
N PHE A 178 -12.24 0.22 -8.08
CA PHE A 178 -11.38 0.87 -7.10
C PHE A 178 -11.53 2.39 -7.15
N ALA A 179 -11.26 3.03 -6.01
CA ALA A 179 -11.14 4.48 -5.94
C ALA A 179 -9.66 4.92 -6.04
N VAL A 180 -8.83 4.48 -5.08
CA VAL A 180 -7.42 4.88 -4.96
C VAL A 180 -6.60 3.70 -4.42
N PRO A 181 -6.38 2.62 -5.19
CA PRO A 181 -5.54 1.50 -4.74
C PRO A 181 -4.11 1.99 -4.49
N HIS A 182 -3.66 1.97 -3.24
CA HIS A 182 -2.45 2.68 -2.81
C HIS A 182 -1.31 1.74 -2.42
N ALA A 183 -1.63 0.56 -1.93
CA ALA A 183 -0.64 -0.48 -1.68
C ALA A 183 -1.21 -1.85 -2.02
N VAL A 184 -0.29 -2.79 -2.21
CA VAL A 184 -0.56 -4.16 -2.63
C VAL A 184 0.34 -5.11 -1.84
N ARG A 185 -0.16 -6.30 -1.54
CA ARG A 185 0.55 -7.42 -0.91
C ARG A 185 0.13 -8.73 -1.55
N VAL A 186 1.09 -9.65 -1.64
CA VAL A 186 0.85 -11.05 -2.03
C VAL A 186 1.13 -11.90 -0.80
N LEU A 187 0.24 -12.85 -0.48
CA LEU A 187 0.32 -13.70 0.71
C LEU A 187 0.60 -15.15 0.31
N GLU A 188 1.65 -15.75 0.88
CA GLU A 188 2.10 -17.12 0.54
C GLU A 188 1.15 -18.23 1.02
N THR A 189 0.48 -18.07 2.16
CA THR A 189 -0.46 -19.08 2.71
C THR A 189 -1.76 -19.20 1.92
N LEU A 190 -1.89 -18.42 0.86
CA LEU A 190 -3.04 -18.31 0.01
C LEU A 190 -2.64 -18.59 -1.45
N GLN A 191 -1.83 -19.62 -1.71
CA GLN A 191 -1.47 -20.03 -3.08
C GLN A 191 -2.68 -20.38 -4.00
N GLY A 192 -3.90 -20.38 -3.47
CA GLY A 192 -5.16 -20.39 -4.24
C GLY A 192 -5.90 -19.05 -4.35
N LEU A 193 -5.43 -17.96 -3.72
CA LEU A 193 -6.19 -16.71 -3.55
C LEU A 193 -5.37 -15.44 -3.56
N GLY A 194 -5.70 -14.59 -4.54
CA GLY A 194 -6.01 -13.19 -4.28
C GLY A 194 -4.88 -12.28 -3.79
N VAL A 195 -4.52 -11.33 -4.66
CA VAL A 195 -3.79 -10.09 -4.32
C VAL A 195 -4.60 -9.27 -3.31
N ALA A 196 -3.99 -8.86 -2.19
CA ALA A 196 -4.61 -7.95 -1.22
C ALA A 196 -4.21 -6.50 -1.54
N MET A 197 -5.19 -5.62 -1.76
CA MET A 197 -4.96 -4.19 -2.03
C MET A 197 -5.42 -3.35 -0.84
N THR A 198 -4.57 -2.45 -0.37
CA THR A 198 -4.91 -1.44 0.63
C THR A 198 -5.04 -0.10 -0.10
N SER A 199 -6.26 0.43 -0.26
CA SER A 199 -6.41 1.85 -0.64
C SER A 199 -6.12 2.73 0.57
N GLY A 200 -5.77 4.01 0.34
CA GLY A 200 -5.38 4.94 1.39
C GLY A 200 -6.37 4.94 2.57
N THR A 201 -5.80 4.86 3.78
CA THR A 201 -6.41 4.49 5.08
C THR A 201 -6.43 2.97 5.30
N MET A 202 -5.49 2.50 6.12
CA MET A 202 -5.31 1.08 6.47
C MET A 202 -6.55 0.52 7.18
N PHE A 203 -7.05 -0.64 6.70
CA PHE A 203 -7.98 -1.49 7.44
C PHE A 203 -7.60 -2.96 7.23
N PHE A 204 -7.19 -3.64 8.30
CA PHE A 204 -7.39 -5.09 8.48
C PHE A 204 -8.23 -5.19 9.76
N LYS A 205 -9.49 -5.66 9.72
CA LYS A 205 -9.89 -7.07 9.58
C LYS A 205 -10.96 -7.34 8.50
N ALA A 206 -11.40 -6.35 7.73
CA ALA A 206 -12.10 -6.53 6.46
C ALA A 206 -12.00 -5.19 5.73
N GLY A 207 -11.70 -5.21 4.43
CA GLY A 207 -11.32 -4.03 3.65
C GLY A 207 -12.37 -2.91 3.66
N LEU A 208 -12.01 -1.75 3.08
CA LEU A 208 -12.76 -0.49 3.00
C LEU A 208 -14.30 -0.57 2.96
N THR A 209 -14.88 -1.63 2.40
CA THR A 209 -16.31 -1.92 2.40
C THR A 209 -16.92 -2.00 3.81
N ALA A 210 -16.22 -2.55 4.81
CA ALA A 210 -16.72 -2.63 6.19
C ALA A 210 -16.80 -1.24 6.84
N MET A 211 -15.75 -0.44 6.65
CA MET A 211 -15.72 0.96 7.11
C MET A 211 -16.74 1.82 6.35
N TRP A 212 -16.89 1.61 5.04
CA TRP A 212 -17.87 2.34 4.25
C TRP A 212 -19.31 2.01 4.67
N ASP A 213 -19.65 0.74 4.83
CA ASP A 213 -20.98 0.33 5.33
C ASP A 213 -21.22 0.86 6.75
N LEU A 214 -20.20 0.88 7.61
CA LEU A 214 -20.28 1.50 8.94
C LEU A 214 -20.58 3.00 8.83
N LEU A 215 -19.82 3.76 8.03
CA LEU A 215 -20.01 5.20 7.87
C LEU A 215 -21.35 5.54 7.21
N VAL A 216 -21.81 4.72 6.26
CA VAL A 216 -23.13 4.84 5.64
C VAL A 216 -24.24 4.58 6.65
N ASP A 217 -24.15 3.50 7.44
CA ASP A 217 -25.15 3.17 8.46
C ASP A 217 -25.24 4.26 9.55
N MET A 218 -24.09 4.78 9.99
CA MET A 218 -24.03 5.93 10.90
C MET A 218 -24.71 7.17 10.30
N LYS A 219 -24.52 7.42 9.00
CA LYS A 219 -25.15 8.55 8.29
C LYS A 219 -26.67 8.35 8.13
N GLU A 220 -27.12 7.14 7.81
CA GLU A 220 -28.54 6.78 7.70
C GLU A 220 -29.28 6.95 9.04
N ARG A 221 -28.58 6.75 10.16
CA ARG A 221 -29.07 7.04 11.52
C ARG A 221 -28.96 8.51 11.94
N GLY A 222 -28.61 9.41 11.02
CA GLY A 222 -28.59 10.86 11.24
C GLY A 222 -27.34 11.38 11.94
N MET A 223 -26.25 10.61 11.99
CA MET A 223 -25.01 11.00 12.66
C MET A 223 -24.01 11.67 11.69
N SER A 224 -22.98 12.32 12.26
CA SER A 224 -21.83 12.86 11.52
C SER A 224 -20.66 11.86 11.62
N PRO A 225 -20.50 10.93 10.66
CA PRO A 225 -19.68 9.74 10.85
C PRO A 225 -18.18 10.06 10.96
N LEU A 226 -17.74 11.07 10.20
CA LEU A 226 -16.38 11.57 10.22
C LEU A 226 -16.04 12.28 11.53
N TYR A 227 -16.97 13.04 12.11
CA TYR A 227 -16.72 13.80 13.35
C TYR A 227 -16.58 12.89 14.56
N GLU A 228 -17.46 11.89 14.69
CA GLU A 228 -17.45 10.96 15.82
C GLU A 228 -16.23 10.01 15.77
N TYR A 229 -15.88 9.52 14.58
CA TYR A 229 -14.65 8.76 14.35
C TYR A 229 -13.40 9.60 14.65
N GLN A 230 -13.36 10.86 14.20
CA GLN A 230 -12.24 11.76 14.45
C GLN A 230 -12.09 12.12 15.92
N GLU A 231 -13.17 12.43 16.64
CA GLU A 231 -13.11 12.78 18.07
C GLU A 231 -12.65 11.59 18.93
N GLN A 232 -13.08 10.36 18.62
CA GLN A 232 -12.67 9.16 19.37
C GLN A 232 -11.24 8.72 19.07
N THR A 233 -10.72 8.99 17.87
CA THR A 233 -9.33 8.67 17.50
C THR A 233 -8.34 9.79 17.85
N ARG A 234 -8.84 11.00 18.17
CA ARG A 234 -8.02 12.20 18.48
C ARG A 234 -7.17 12.09 19.74
N SER A 235 -7.64 11.34 20.73
CA SER A 235 -7.01 11.18 22.05
C SER A 235 -6.06 9.98 22.11
N HIS A 236 -5.96 9.19 21.05
CA HIS A 236 -5.10 8.01 21.03
C HIS A 236 -3.62 8.43 20.89
N PRO A 237 -2.69 7.82 21.66
CA PRO A 237 -1.29 8.26 21.74
C PRO A 237 -0.48 8.18 20.44
N LEU A 238 -1.02 7.56 19.39
CA LEU A 238 -0.42 7.50 18.05
C LEU A 238 -0.82 8.67 17.13
N GLY A 239 -1.72 9.55 17.59
CA GLY A 239 -2.17 10.73 16.85
C GLY A 239 -3.11 10.40 15.69
N SER A 240 -3.83 11.41 15.20
CA SER A 240 -4.62 11.32 13.99
C SER A 240 -3.69 11.15 12.76
N PHE A 241 -3.96 10.14 11.93
CA PHE A 241 -3.25 9.84 10.69
C PHE A 241 -1.76 9.44 10.80
N GLY A 242 -1.36 8.81 11.90
CA GLY A 242 -0.11 8.02 11.97
C GLY A 242 -0.38 6.56 11.64
N GLY A 243 0.59 5.86 11.05
CA GLY A 243 0.48 4.43 10.73
C GLY A 243 0.14 3.53 11.93
N PHE A 244 -0.18 2.27 11.64
CA PHE A 244 -0.29 1.11 12.55
C PHE A 244 -1.69 0.66 13.03
N ASP A 245 -1.94 -0.63 12.74
CA ASP A 245 -2.76 -1.65 13.39
C ASP A 245 -4.07 -1.26 14.12
N LEU A 246 -5.20 -1.62 13.54
CA LEU A 246 -6.52 -1.52 14.17
C LEU A 246 -6.82 -2.63 15.17
N ALA A 247 -6.00 -3.68 15.26
CA ALA A 247 -6.16 -4.71 16.29
C ALA A 247 -6.00 -4.13 17.72
N GLY A 248 -5.45 -2.93 17.85
CA GLY A 248 -5.22 -2.23 19.11
C GLY A 248 -6.24 -1.16 19.52
N PHE A 249 -7.35 -0.96 18.78
CA PHE A 249 -8.39 0.04 19.11
C PHE A 249 -9.70 -0.63 19.57
N PRO A 250 -9.87 -0.91 20.89
CA PRO A 250 -11.10 -1.48 21.44
C PRO A 250 -12.37 -0.73 21.02
N GLU A 251 -12.28 0.60 20.87
CA GLU A 251 -13.39 1.48 20.54
C GLU A 251 -13.95 1.17 19.15
N VAL A 252 -13.10 0.90 18.16
CA VAL A 252 -13.55 0.58 16.79
C VAL A 252 -14.28 -0.76 16.76
N ALA A 253 -13.80 -1.77 17.50
CA ALA A 253 -14.48 -3.05 17.64
C ALA A 253 -15.84 -2.92 18.35
N GLU A 254 -15.96 -1.99 19.32
CA GLU A 254 -17.24 -1.69 19.95
C GLU A 254 -18.19 -0.91 19.02
N LEU A 255 -17.69 0.00 18.19
CA LEU A 255 -18.49 0.65 17.15
C LEU A 255 -19.00 -0.36 16.12
N GLU A 256 -18.16 -1.29 15.66
CA GLU A 256 -18.56 -2.35 14.73
C GLU A 256 -19.68 -3.21 15.33
N LYS A 257 -19.53 -3.70 16.57
CA LYS A 257 -20.59 -4.45 17.26
C LYS A 257 -21.87 -3.65 17.48
N LYS A 258 -21.73 -2.33 17.69
CA LYS A 258 -22.85 -1.44 18.01
C LYS A 258 -23.65 -1.04 16.77
N TYR A 259 -22.99 -0.89 15.63
CA TYR A 259 -23.60 -0.27 14.45
C TYR A 259 -23.68 -1.19 13.23
N LEU A 260 -22.79 -2.16 13.06
CA LEU A 260 -22.96 -3.19 12.03
C LEU A 260 -23.92 -4.26 12.55
N ASP A 261 -24.91 -4.61 11.74
CA ASP A 261 -25.76 -5.75 12.03
C ASP A 261 -24.99 -7.07 11.89
N ALA A 262 -25.52 -8.13 12.51
CA ALA A 262 -24.88 -9.44 12.53
C ALA A 262 -24.68 -10.04 11.12
N GLU A 263 -25.54 -9.70 10.16
CA GLU A 263 -25.44 -10.18 8.78
C GLU A 263 -24.29 -9.50 8.02
N ARG A 264 -24.09 -8.20 8.23
CA ARG A 264 -22.97 -7.41 7.71
C ARG A 264 -21.65 -7.80 8.39
N LEU A 265 -21.66 -8.02 9.70
CA LEU A 265 -20.50 -8.59 10.42
C LEU A 265 -20.12 -9.96 9.86
N GLN A 266 -21.10 -10.85 9.66
CA GLN A 266 -20.88 -12.17 9.04
C GLN A 266 -20.37 -12.06 7.59
N LYS A 267 -20.88 -11.11 6.81
CA LYS A 267 -20.38 -10.77 5.46
C LYS A 267 -18.90 -10.41 5.51
N TYR A 268 -18.45 -9.67 6.53
CA TYR A 268 -17.05 -9.28 6.70
C TYR A 268 -16.16 -10.40 7.22
N GLU A 269 -16.64 -11.18 8.18
CA GLU A 269 -15.97 -12.40 8.63
C GLU A 269 -15.78 -13.41 7.48
N ASN A 270 -16.76 -13.51 6.57
CA ASN A 270 -16.71 -14.37 5.37
C ASN A 270 -15.99 -13.74 4.17
N SER A 271 -15.75 -12.43 4.16
CA SER A 271 -14.95 -11.76 3.12
C SER A 271 -13.49 -11.60 3.54
N ILE A 272 -13.12 -12.11 4.71
CA ILE A 272 -11.74 -12.54 5.01
C ILE A 272 -11.48 -13.83 4.23
N GLY A 273 -11.27 -13.67 2.92
CA GLY A 273 -10.78 -14.69 1.99
C GLY A 273 -11.84 -15.46 1.21
N LEU A 274 -11.51 -15.76 -0.05
CA LEU A 274 -12.01 -16.92 -0.83
C LEU A 274 -13.32 -16.85 -1.62
N TYR A 275 -13.16 -16.69 -2.93
CA TYR A 275 -13.82 -17.52 -3.95
C TYR A 275 -13.75 -19.03 -3.59
N ASP A 276 -14.88 -19.75 -3.66
CA ASP A 276 -14.99 -21.20 -3.42
C ASP A 276 -14.74 -22.01 -4.71
N PRO A 277 -13.64 -22.78 -4.81
CA PRO A 277 -13.33 -23.60 -5.99
C PRO A 277 -14.12 -24.92 -6.08
N ARG A 278 -15.08 -25.21 -5.18
CA ARG A 278 -15.96 -26.40 -5.29
C ARG A 278 -17.09 -26.24 -6.30
N ILE A 279 -17.32 -25.04 -6.82
CA ILE A 279 -18.29 -24.80 -7.90
C ILE A 279 -17.56 -24.83 -9.24
N GLY A 280 -16.94 -25.98 -9.51
CA GLY A 280 -16.27 -26.31 -10.75
C GLY A 280 -16.71 -27.68 -11.23
N ASN A 281 -17.97 -27.80 -11.68
CA ASN A 281 -18.36 -28.70 -12.75
C ASN A 281 -19.80 -28.42 -13.22
N SER A 282 -19.93 -28.20 -14.54
CA SER A 282 -21.05 -28.58 -15.43
C SER A 282 -22.48 -28.41 -14.86
N THR A 283 -23.35 -27.56 -15.40
CA THR A 283 -23.84 -27.58 -16.79
C THR A 283 -24.66 -26.32 -17.07
N SER A 284 -24.64 -25.83 -18.32
CA SER A 284 -25.72 -25.01 -18.93
C SER A 284 -27.11 -25.60 -18.65
N PRO A 285 -28.19 -24.80 -18.65
CA PRO A 285 -28.67 -24.02 -19.81
C PRO A 285 -28.37 -22.52 -19.70
#